data_AF-A0A1J6I7H7-F1
#
_entry.id   AF-A0A1J6I7H7-F1
#
_cell.length_a   1.000
_cell.length_b   1.000
_cell.length_c   1.000
_cell.angle_alpha   90.00
_cell.angle_beta   90.00
_cell.angle_gamma   90.00
#
_symmetry.space_group_name_H-M   'P 1'
#
loop_
_entity.id
_entity.type
_entity.pdbx_description
1 polymer ?
#
loop_
_entity_poly.entity_id
_entity_poly.type
_entity_poly.pdbx_seq_one_letter_code
_entity_poly.pdbx_strand_id
1 'polypeptide(L)'
;MKSIPFFRPAICFSIALWVGVACPASAQDAPYEGKMLRLAEILGSLHYLRNLCGEAGSEWRDRMDAIVTAEKPSEAERVRLISSFNHGYRVFSDNYTRCTPSALAAIDRYMKEGEDLSNEIISRYGN
;
A
#
# COMPACT_ATOMS: atom_id res chain seq x y z
N MET A 1 -48.75 68.88 7.65
CA MET A 1 -49.07 68.34 8.99
C MET A 1 -49.24 66.83 8.84
N LYS A 2 -48.48 66.03 9.61
CA LYS A 2 -48.38 64.55 9.65
C LYS A 2 -47.71 63.89 8.42
N SER A 3 -46.83 62.90 8.48
CA SER A 3 -46.01 62.20 9.48
C SER A 3 -45.00 61.33 8.68
N ILE A 4 -43.85 60.99 9.27
CA ILE A 4 -42.71 60.22 8.71
C ILE A 4 -42.97 58.68 8.82
N PRO A 5 -41.99 57.76 8.56
CA PRO A 5 -41.59 57.00 7.35
C PRO A 5 -41.96 55.49 7.43
N PHE A 6 -41.43 54.65 6.51
CA PHE A 6 -40.85 53.30 6.72
C PHE A 6 -41.20 52.33 5.57
N PHE A 7 -40.25 51.98 4.69
CA PHE A 7 -40.03 50.58 4.28
C PHE A 7 -38.66 50.37 3.58
N ARG A 8 -37.68 49.96 4.40
CA ARG A 8 -36.58 48.99 4.22
C ARG A 8 -35.95 48.78 2.82
N PRO A 9 -34.61 48.95 2.67
CA PRO A 9 -33.85 48.29 1.61
C PRO A 9 -33.55 46.84 2.00
N ALA A 10 -33.84 45.88 1.12
CA ALA A 10 -33.41 44.49 1.29
C ALA A 10 -31.95 44.36 0.85
N ILE A 11 -31.06 44.21 1.83
CA ILE A 11 -29.64 43.95 1.63
C ILE A 11 -29.47 42.43 1.45
N CYS A 12 -29.11 41.99 0.25
CA CYS A 12 -28.63 40.62 0.01
C CYS A 12 -27.21 40.48 0.57
N PHE A 13 -27.09 40.00 1.81
CA PHE A 13 -25.83 39.49 2.34
C PHE A 13 -25.68 38.03 1.92
N SER A 14 -24.90 37.79 0.85
CA SER A 14 -24.47 36.46 0.45
C SER A 14 -23.52 35.90 1.50
N ILE A 15 -23.97 34.89 2.25
CA ILE A 15 -23.15 34.15 3.20
C ILE A 15 -22.22 33.23 2.39
N ALA A 16 -20.92 33.56 2.36
CA ALA A 16 -19.89 32.66 1.84
C ALA A 16 -19.69 31.51 2.84
N LEU A 17 -20.31 30.36 2.56
CA LEU A 17 -20.03 29.11 3.26
C LEU A 17 -18.62 28.64 2.88
N TRP A 18 -17.64 28.93 3.73
CA TRP A 18 -16.35 28.25 3.69
C TRP A 18 -16.55 26.82 4.20
N VAL A 19 -16.71 25.88 3.29
CA VAL A 19 -16.65 24.45 3.60
C VAL A 19 -15.19 24.13 3.94
N GLY A 20 -14.90 23.98 5.23
CA GLY A 20 -13.61 23.47 5.69
C GLY A 20 -13.38 22.07 5.12
N VAL A 21 -12.35 21.94 4.28
CA VAL A 21 -11.84 20.64 3.84
C VAL A 21 -11.24 19.96 5.06
N ALA A 22 -11.99 19.06 5.69
CA ALA A 22 -11.45 18.16 6.68
C ALA A 22 -10.58 17.12 5.95
N CYS A 23 -9.25 17.29 5.99
CA CYS A 23 -8.35 16.20 5.63
C CYS A 23 -8.59 15.05 6.62
N PRO A 24 -8.77 13.80 6.14
CA PRO A 24 -8.82 12.67 7.04
C PRO A 24 -7.48 12.61 7.78
N ALA A 25 -7.53 12.67 9.11
CA ALA A 25 -6.37 12.41 9.94
C ALA A 25 -5.98 10.95 9.72
N SER A 26 -4.91 10.70 8.98
CA SER A 26 -4.30 9.38 8.93
C SER A 26 -3.82 9.07 10.35
N ALA A 27 -4.27 7.96 10.93
CA ALA A 27 -3.50 7.31 11.98
C ALA A 27 -2.05 7.25 11.47
N GLN A 28 -1.08 7.70 12.26
CA GLN A 28 0.31 7.60 11.85
C GLN A 28 0.60 6.12 11.62
N ASP A 29 0.74 5.75 10.35
CA ASP A 29 1.13 4.40 9.92
C ASP A 29 2.35 3.98 10.76
N ALA A 30 2.38 2.72 11.19
CA ALA A 30 3.46 2.24 12.05
C ALA A 30 4.82 2.44 11.35
N PRO A 31 5.92 2.74 12.07
CA PRO A 31 7.21 3.03 11.44
C PRO A 31 7.74 1.91 10.51
N TYR A 32 7.25 0.69 10.67
CA TYR A 32 7.61 -0.48 9.85
C TYR A 32 6.64 -0.75 8.69
N GLU A 33 5.50 -0.05 8.61
CA GLU A 33 4.43 -0.39 7.67
C GLU A 33 4.90 -0.29 6.21
N GLY A 34 5.61 0.78 5.86
CA GLY A 34 6.18 0.91 4.52
C GLY A 34 7.15 -0.22 4.15
N LYS A 35 7.87 -0.77 5.13
CA LYS A 35 8.76 -1.93 4.93
C LYS A 35 7.96 -3.21 4.73
N MET A 36 6.84 -3.38 5.41
CA MET A 36 5.93 -4.50 5.22
C MET A 36 5.28 -4.49 3.84
N LEU A 37 4.87 -3.32 3.36
CA LEU A 37 4.37 -3.16 1.99
C LEU A 37 5.46 -3.54 0.98
N ARG A 38 6.69 -3.02 1.16
CA ARG A 38 7.81 -3.41 0.28
C ARG A 38 8.06 -4.92 0.31
N LEU A 39 8.10 -5.54 1.49
CA LEU A 39 8.27 -6.98 1.62
C LEU A 39 7.15 -7.76 0.90
N ALA A 40 5.90 -7.33 1.01
CA ALA A 40 4.77 -7.93 0.29
C ALA A 40 4.96 -7.86 -1.24
N GLU A 41 5.40 -6.71 -1.77
CA GLU A 41 5.72 -6.55 -3.21
C GLU A 41 6.83 -7.50 -3.67
N ILE A 42 7.87 -7.66 -2.86
CA ILE A 42 8.98 -8.58 -3.13
C ILE A 42 8.48 -10.02 -3.21
N LEU A 43 7.64 -10.45 -2.27
CA LEU A 43 7.06 -11.79 -2.28
C LEU A 43 6.21 -12.03 -3.53
N GLY A 44 5.43 -11.04 -3.97
CA GLY A 44 4.67 -11.13 -5.22
C GLY A 44 5.56 -11.26 -6.45
N SER A 45 6.64 -10.48 -6.49
CA SER A 45 7.65 -10.51 -7.55
C SER A 45 8.34 -11.88 -7.63
N LEU A 46 8.77 -12.42 -6.48
CA LEU A 46 9.39 -13.74 -6.37
C LEU A 46 8.42 -14.86 -6.74
N HIS A 47 7.15 -14.75 -6.32
CA HIS A 47 6.12 -15.71 -6.67
C HIS A 47 6.01 -15.89 -8.18
N TYR A 48 5.96 -14.79 -8.94
CA TYR A 48 5.91 -14.88 -10.40
C TYR A 48 7.23 -15.40 -10.99
N LEU A 49 8.35 -14.74 -10.67
CA LEU A 49 9.64 -15.01 -11.31
C LEU A 49 10.13 -16.43 -11.08
N ARG A 50 9.99 -16.98 -9.87
CA ARG A 50 10.49 -18.32 -9.54
C ARG A 50 9.63 -19.40 -10.19
N ASN A 51 8.30 -19.21 -10.24
CA ASN A 51 7.42 -20.09 -11.02
C ASN A 51 7.78 -20.05 -12.52
N LEU A 52 8.04 -18.87 -13.08
CA LEU A 52 8.46 -18.71 -14.46
C LEU A 52 9.80 -19.41 -14.76
N CYS A 53 10.71 -19.44 -13.78
CA CYS A 53 12.05 -19.99 -13.89
C CYS A 53 12.19 -21.45 -13.40
N GLY A 54 11.08 -22.17 -13.18
CA GLY A 54 11.08 -23.62 -12.98
C GLY A 54 10.85 -24.08 -11.54
N GLU A 55 10.68 -23.17 -10.59
CA GLU A 55 10.29 -23.47 -9.21
C GLU A 55 8.76 -23.33 -9.08
N ALA A 56 8.05 -24.34 -9.55
CA ALA A 56 6.59 -24.37 -9.48
C ALA A 56 6.10 -24.52 -8.04
N GLY A 57 5.22 -23.63 -7.57
CA GLY A 57 4.62 -23.74 -6.24
C GLY A 57 4.06 -22.45 -5.65
N SER A 58 3.46 -22.60 -4.47
CA SER A 58 2.81 -21.54 -3.70
C SER A 58 3.70 -20.92 -2.61
N GLU A 59 4.93 -21.39 -2.43
CA GLU A 59 5.83 -21.03 -1.31
C GLU A 59 5.84 -19.52 -0.96
N TRP A 60 5.99 -18.66 -1.97
CA TRP A 60 6.01 -17.20 -1.80
C TRP A 60 4.66 -16.59 -1.45
N ARG A 61 3.57 -17.19 -1.95
CA ARG A 61 2.20 -16.84 -1.56
C ARG A 61 1.91 -17.29 -0.13
N ASP A 62 2.32 -18.49 0.23
CA ASP A 62 2.12 -19.04 1.57
C ASP A 62 2.86 -18.22 2.63
N ARG A 63 4.05 -17.68 2.29
CA ARG A 63 4.75 -16.69 3.12
C ARG A 63 3.98 -15.39 3.30
N MET A 64 3.36 -14.87 2.23
CA MET A 64 2.51 -13.69 2.32
C MET A 64 1.30 -13.95 3.21
N ASP A 65 0.66 -15.12 3.09
CA ASP A 65 -0.47 -15.51 3.92
C ASP A 65 -0.05 -15.67 5.39
N ALA A 66 1.15 -16.20 5.66
CA ALA A 66 1.72 -16.27 7.00
C ALA A 66 1.93 -14.87 7.62
N ILE A 67 2.44 -13.91 6.83
CA ILE A 67 2.57 -12.50 7.27
C ILE A 67 1.21 -11.93 7.65
N VAL A 68 0.21 -12.04 6.76
CA VAL A 68 -1.13 -11.49 7.03
C VAL A 68 -1.78 -12.14 8.25
N THR A 69 -1.53 -13.43 8.46
CA THR A 69 -2.02 -14.18 9.62
C THR A 69 -1.35 -13.72 10.92
N ALA A 70 -0.05 -13.47 10.89
CA ALA A 70 0.72 -13.03 12.05
C ALA A 70 0.38 -11.59 12.47
N GLU A 71 0.34 -10.66 11.52
CA GLU A 71 0.10 -9.23 11.77
C GLU A 71 -1.34 -8.93 12.20
N LYS A 72 -2.30 -9.79 11.84
CA LYS A 72 -3.74 -9.57 12.07
C LYS A 72 -4.17 -8.13 11.71
N PRO A 73 -3.88 -7.67 10.48
CA PRO A 73 -4.14 -6.30 10.08
C PRO A 73 -5.64 -5.98 10.09
N SER A 74 -5.97 -4.70 10.22
CA SER A 74 -7.29 -4.20 9.85
C SER A 74 -7.58 -4.49 8.37
N GLU A 75 -8.85 -4.42 7.97
CA GLU A 75 -9.22 -4.70 6.57
C GLU A 75 -8.52 -3.74 5.59
N ALA A 76 -8.36 -2.47 5.96
CA ALA A 76 -7.66 -1.49 5.13
C ALA A 76 -6.18 -1.85 4.93
N GLU A 77 -5.49 -2.22 6.02
CA GLU A 77 -4.08 -2.67 5.97
C GLU A 77 -3.93 -3.98 5.19
N ARG A 78 -4.85 -4.93 5.38
CA ARG A 78 -4.90 -6.19 4.60
C ARG A 78 -4.97 -5.90 3.10
N VAL A 79 -5.86 -5.00 2.68
CA VAL A 79 -6.00 -4.59 1.28
C VAL A 79 -4.70 -3.97 0.77
N ARG A 80 -4.03 -3.12 1.55
CA ARG A 80 -2.72 -2.53 1.18
C ARG A 80 -1.66 -3.61 0.95
N LEU A 81 -1.51 -4.56 1.88
CA LEU A 81 -0.56 -5.68 1.77
C LEU A 81 -0.81 -6.54 0.53
N ILE A 82 -2.06 -6.98 0.33
CA ILE A 82 -2.45 -7.81 -0.83
C ILE A 82 -2.26 -7.04 -2.15
N SER A 83 -2.60 -5.76 -2.17
CA SER A 83 -2.42 -4.91 -3.35
C SER A 83 -0.94 -4.80 -3.74
N SER A 84 -0.06 -4.63 -2.74
CA SER A 84 1.38 -4.55 -2.96
C SER A 84 1.98 -5.86 -3.47
N PHE A 85 1.58 -7.02 -2.90
CA PHE A 85 1.92 -8.33 -3.45
C PHE A 85 1.49 -8.47 -4.92
N ASN A 86 0.23 -8.14 -5.21
CA ASN A 86 -0.31 -8.27 -6.56
C ASN A 86 0.37 -7.30 -7.54
N HIS A 87 0.80 -6.13 -7.08
CA HIS A 87 1.59 -5.19 -7.87
C HIS A 87 2.92 -5.80 -8.28
N GLY A 88 3.70 -6.34 -7.33
CA GLY A 88 4.97 -7.00 -7.63
C GLY A 88 4.83 -8.17 -8.61
N TYR A 89 3.80 -9.00 -8.43
CA TYR A 89 3.48 -10.08 -9.36
C TYR A 89 3.24 -9.55 -10.79
N ARG A 90 2.38 -8.54 -10.93
CA ARG A 90 2.00 -7.99 -12.25
C ARG A 90 3.16 -7.33 -12.98
N VAL A 91 4.00 -6.59 -12.26
CA VAL A 91 5.18 -5.94 -12.83
C VAL A 91 6.05 -6.95 -13.59
N PHE A 92 6.22 -8.17 -13.07
CA PHE A 92 6.99 -9.19 -13.80
C PHE A 92 6.17 -9.97 -14.81
N SER A 93 4.88 -10.23 -14.56
CA SER A 93 4.02 -10.92 -15.54
C SER A 93 3.84 -10.16 -16.84
N ASP A 94 3.80 -8.83 -16.76
CA ASP A 94 3.62 -7.97 -17.93
C ASP A 94 4.90 -7.90 -18.79
N ASN A 95 6.06 -8.20 -18.21
CA ASN A 95 7.37 -8.01 -18.85
C ASN A 95 8.08 -9.31 -19.25
N TYR A 96 7.79 -10.43 -18.58
CA TYR A 96 8.49 -11.70 -18.82
C TYR A 96 7.50 -12.82 -19.11
N THR A 97 7.63 -13.46 -20.28
CA THR A 97 6.85 -14.66 -20.65
C THR A 97 7.69 -15.93 -20.69
N ARG A 98 8.99 -15.80 -20.48
CA ARG A 98 9.96 -16.91 -20.36
C ARG A 98 11.05 -16.50 -19.37
N CYS A 99 11.70 -17.48 -18.76
CA CYS A 99 12.86 -17.20 -17.92
C CYS A 99 14.02 -16.66 -18.77
N THR A 100 14.59 -15.52 -18.36
CA THR A 100 15.73 -14.86 -19.01
C THR A 100 16.86 -14.62 -18.00
N PRO A 101 18.09 -14.32 -18.44
CA PRO A 101 19.16 -13.92 -17.52
C PRO A 101 18.80 -12.71 -16.66
N SER A 102 18.02 -11.76 -17.19
CA SER A 102 17.56 -10.60 -16.41
C SER A 102 16.49 -10.95 -15.38
N ALA A 103 15.65 -11.96 -15.65
CA ALA A 103 14.69 -12.50 -14.69
C ALA A 103 15.40 -13.21 -13.53
N LEU A 104 16.42 -14.03 -13.82
CA LEU A 104 17.26 -14.67 -12.81
C LEU A 104 17.98 -13.64 -11.94
N ALA A 105 18.59 -12.63 -12.57
CA ALA A 105 19.23 -11.55 -11.83
C ALA A 105 18.22 -10.75 -10.97
N ALA A 106 16.96 -10.64 -11.39
CA ALA A 106 15.92 -10.02 -10.57
C ALA A 106 15.61 -10.90 -9.34
N ILE A 107 15.47 -12.21 -9.51
CA ILE A 107 15.28 -13.16 -8.38
C ILE A 107 16.38 -12.95 -7.34
N ASP A 108 17.65 -12.96 -7.75
CA ASP A 108 18.78 -12.81 -6.82
C ASP A 108 18.72 -11.49 -6.03
N ARG A 109 18.40 -10.38 -6.71
CA ARG A 109 18.25 -9.07 -6.05
C ARG A 109 17.09 -9.04 -5.07
N TYR A 110 15.93 -9.59 -5.45
CA TYR A 110 14.74 -9.58 -4.61
C TYR A 110 14.86 -10.54 -3.41
N MET A 111 15.53 -11.68 -3.58
CA MET A 111 15.88 -12.55 -2.47
C MET A 111 16.72 -11.82 -1.43
N LYS A 112 17.77 -11.12 -1.89
CA LYS A 112 18.63 -10.33 -1.01
C LYS A 112 17.88 -9.20 -0.31
N GLU A 113 17.10 -8.43 -1.05
CA GLU A 113 16.32 -7.32 -0.49
C GLU A 113 15.26 -7.82 0.52
N GLY A 114 14.58 -8.93 0.23
CA GLY A 114 13.60 -9.53 1.12
C GLY A 114 14.21 -10.01 2.43
N GLU A 115 15.40 -10.62 2.38
CA GLU A 115 16.18 -11.01 3.56
C GLU A 115 16.56 -9.78 4.40
N ASP A 116 17.14 -8.77 3.76
CA ASP A 116 17.58 -7.54 4.44
C ASP A 116 16.40 -6.82 5.12
N LEU A 117 15.24 -6.70 4.44
CA LEU A 117 14.02 -6.12 5.02
C LEU A 117 13.45 -6.94 6.18
N SER A 118 13.38 -8.26 6.03
CA SER A 118 12.84 -9.13 7.08
C SER A 118 13.69 -9.03 8.35
N ASN A 119 15.01 -9.05 8.21
CA ASN A 119 15.95 -8.88 9.33
C ASN A 119 15.84 -7.49 9.96
N GLU A 120 15.70 -6.44 9.15
CA GLU A 120 15.51 -5.08 9.67
C GLU A 120 14.22 -4.95 10.48
N ILE A 121 13.11 -5.52 9.99
CA ILE A 121 11.82 -5.48 10.69
C ILE A 121 11.91 -6.21 12.02
N ILE A 122 12.43 -7.44 12.03
CA ILE A 122 12.55 -8.25 13.25
C ILE A 122 13.48 -7.57 14.26
N SER A 123 14.66 -7.11 13.83
CA SER A 123 15.66 -6.51 14.73
C SER A 123 15.18 -5.23 15.42
N ARG A 124 14.27 -4.48 14.79
CA ARG A 124 13.78 -3.20 15.32
C ARG A 124 12.40 -3.29 15.97
N TYR A 125 11.56 -4.23 15.53
CA TYR A 125 10.14 -4.26 15.86
C TYR A 125 9.60 -5.63 16.31
N GLY A 126 10.41 -6.69 16.35
CA GLY A 126 9.97 -8.07 16.63
C GLY A 126 9.74 -8.44 18.10
N ASN A 127 9.27 -7.50 18.94
CA ASN A 127 9.01 -7.73 20.37
C ASN A 127 7.53 -8.02 20.66
#